data_AF-F8IDE2-F1
#
_entry.id   AF-F8IDE2-F1
#
_cell.length_a   1.000
_cell.length_b   1.000
_cell.length_c   1.000
_cell.angle_alpha   90.00
_cell.angle_beta   90.00
_cell.angle_gamma   90.00
#
_symmetry.space_group_name_H-M   'P 1'
#
loop_
_entity.id
_entity.type
_entity.pdbx_description
1 polymer ?
#
loop_
_entity_poly.entity_id
_entity_poly.type
_entity_poly.pdbx_seq_one_letter_code
_entity_poly.pdbx_strand_id
1 'polypeptide(L)' 'MHDRKAIERTFGELKQWHGLGRARYRGKWRVAIQVYLTFLVVNVKRIVNLIQGRASKPVPAS' A
#
# COMPACT_ATOMS: atom_id res chain seq x y z
N MET A 1 16.40 0.76 -12.40
CA MET A 1 15.13 1.29 -12.96
C MET A 1 13.92 0.39 -12.70
N HIS A 2 14.09 -0.84 -12.17
CA HIS A 2 12.97 -1.74 -11.86
C HIS A 2 12.16 -1.34 -10.60
N ASP A 3 12.80 -0.72 -9.60
CA ASP A 3 12.15 -0.44 -8.31
C ASP A 3 11.12 0.68 -8.34
N ARG A 4 11.29 1.67 -9.23
CA ARG A 4 10.37 2.81 -9.33
C ARG A 4 8.95 2.38 -9.74
N LYS A 5 8.86 1.40 -10.66
CA LYS A 5 7.57 0.86 -11.11
C LYS A 5 6.84 0.12 -9.98
N ALA A 6 7.56 -0.64 -9.16
CA ALA A 6 6.98 -1.33 -8.01
C ALA A 6 6.46 -0.34 -6.96
N ILE A 7 7.21 0.73 -6.73
CA ILE A 7 6.82 1.83 -5.85
C ILE A 7 5.55 2.51 -6.40
N GLU A 8 5.55 2.95 -7.67
CA GLU A 8 4.40 3.61 -8.29
C GLU A 8 3.13 2.76 -8.28
N ARG A 9 3.26 1.45 -8.53
CA ARG A 9 2.15 0.50 -8.43
C ARG A 9 1.57 0.46 -7.01
N THR A 10 2.43 0.37 -6.01
CA THR A 10 2.01 0.36 -4.59
C THR A 10 1.31 1.67 -4.23
N PHE A 11 1.89 2.82 -4.61
CA PHE A 11 1.27 4.13 -4.37
C PHE A 11 -0.07 4.30 -5.13
N GLY A 12 -0.21 3.71 -6.32
CA GLY A 12 -1.46 3.66 -7.07
C GLY A 12 -2.55 2.91 -6.30
N GLU A 13 -2.24 1.71 -5.83
CA GLU A 13 -3.15 0.88 -5.04
C GLU A 13 -3.57 1.58 -3.75
N LEU A 14 -2.64 2.22 -3.04
CA LEU A 14 -2.94 2.95 -1.82
C LEU A 14 -3.85 4.16 -2.06
N LYS A 15 -3.66 4.86 -3.18
CA LYS A 15 -4.54 5.98 -3.56
C LYS A 15 -5.95 5.50 -3.92
N GLN A 16 -6.05 4.37 -4.62
CA GLN A 16 -7.33 3.82 -5.09
C GLN A 16 -8.14 3.16 -3.97
N TRP A 17 -7.51 2.32 -3.15
CA TRP A 17 -8.21 1.43 -2.21
C TRP A 17 -8.03 1.81 -0.73
N HIS A 18 -6.99 2.58 -0.40
CA HIS A 18 -6.64 2.89 0.99
C HIS A 18 -6.74 4.39 1.34
N GLY A 19 -7.46 5.16 0.51
CA GLY A 19 -7.79 6.55 0.80
C GLY A 19 -6.61 7.53 0.76
N LEU A 20 -5.44 7.11 0.25
CA LEU A 20 -4.26 7.97 0.14
C LEU A 20 -4.41 9.07 -0.93
N GLY A 21 -5.47 9.03 -1.74
CA GLY A 21 -5.79 10.06 -2.74
C GLY A 21 -6.30 11.37 -2.14
N ARG A 22 -6.63 11.40 -0.84
CA ARG A 22 -7.06 12.61 -0.13
C ARG A 22 -6.33 12.75 1.20
N ALA A 23 -5.82 13.94 1.49
CA ALA A 23 -5.33 14.29 2.81
C ALA A 23 -6.54 14.55 3.73
N ARG A 24 -6.84 13.61 4.64
CA ARG A 24 -7.91 13.76 5.64
C ARG A 24 -7.54 14.84 6.66
N TYR A 25 -6.26 14.95 6.99
CA TYR A 25 -5.76 15.92 7.95
C TYR A 25 -5.05 17.10 7.26
N ARG A 26 -5.13 18.27 7.89
CA ARG A 26 -4.42 19.48 7.45
C ARG A 26 -3.08 19.60 8.17
N GLY A 27 -2.05 20.03 7.43
CA GLY A 27 -0.69 20.21 7.92
C GLY A 27 0.22 19.00 7.67
N LYS A 28 1.48 19.27 7.29
CA LYS A 28 2.45 18.27 6.82
C LYS A 28 2.62 17.10 7.80
N TRP A 29 2.77 17.37 9.09
CA TRP A 29 2.95 16.35 10.12
C TRP A 29 1.77 15.39 10.25
N ARG A 30 0.54 15.91 10.21
CA ARG A 30 -0.67 15.07 10.33
C ARG A 30 -0.90 14.25 9.07
N VAL A 31 -0.59 14.80 7.91
CA VAL A 31 -0.60 14.05 6.64
C VAL A 31 0.48 12.95 6.65
N ALA A 32 1.67 13.23 7.19
CA ALA A 32 2.72 12.22 7.32
C ALA A 32 2.26 11.05 8.19
N ILE A 33 1.62 11.32 9.34
CA ILE A 33 1.03 10.27 10.19
C ILE A 33 -0.01 9.45 9.42
N GLN A 34 -0.92 10.09 8.68
CA GLN A 34 -1.90 9.39 7.84
C GLN A 34 -1.20 8.45 6.86
N VAL A 35 -0.18 8.93 6.15
CA VAL A 35 0.58 8.12 5.19
C VAL A 35 1.24 6.94 5.88
N TYR A 36 1.97 7.16 6.98
CA TYR A 36 2.67 6.10 7.70
C TYR A 36 1.73 5.02 8.23
N LEU A 37 0.60 5.41 8.83
CA LEU A 37 -0.39 4.46 9.32
C LEU A 37 -1.03 3.65 8.17
N THR A 38 -1.33 4.29 7.04
CA THR A 38 -1.88 3.58 5.88
C THR A 38 -0.88 2.55 5.35
N PHE A 39 0.39 2.92 5.20
CA PHE A 39 1.44 1.98 4.77
C PHE A 39 1.65 0.85 5.78
N LEU A 40 1.61 1.15 7.08
CA LEU A 40 1.72 0.14 8.13
C LEU A 40 0.61 -0.91 8.00
N VAL A 41 -0.66 -0.47 7.86
CA VAL A 41 -1.80 -1.38 7.72
C VAL A 41 -1.68 -2.29 6.50
N VAL A 42 -1.26 -1.75 5.35
CA VAL A 42 -1.08 -2.57 4.13
C VAL A 42 0.06 -3.57 4.28
N ASN A 43 1.17 -3.18 4.88
CA ASN A 43 2.27 -4.11 5.17
C ASN A 43 1.84 -5.21 6.16
N VAL A 44 1.11 -4.87 7.21
CA VAL A 44 0.57 -5.85 8.17
C VAL A 44 -0.38 -6.82 7.46
N LYS A 45 -1.30 -6.34 6.63
CA LYS A 45 -2.17 -7.22 5.82
C LYS A 45 -1.37 -8.17 4.95
N ARG A 46 -0.30 -7.68 4.32
CA ARG A 46 0.60 -8.50 3.50
C ARG A 46 1.30 -9.57 4.33
N ILE A 47 1.85 -9.22 5.49
CA ILE A 47 2.48 -10.18 6.41
C ILE A 47 1.48 -11.24 6.87
N VAL A 48 0.27 -10.83 7.29
CA VAL A 48 -0.79 -11.75 7.72
C VAL A 48 -1.19 -12.70 6.58
N ASN A 49 -1.32 -12.21 5.35
CA ASN A 49 -1.62 -13.06 4.19
C ASN A 49 -0.50 -14.09 3.90
N LEU A 50 0.77 -13.69 4.07
CA LEU A 50 1.92 -14.59 3.93
C LEU A 50 1.89 -15.67 5.01
N ILE A 51 1.65 -15.31 6.27
CA ILE A 51 1.55 -16.25 7.39
C ILE A 51 0.40 -17.23 7.18
N GLN A 52 -0.74 -16.76 6.67
CA GLN A 52 -1.91 -17.60 6.41
C GLN A 52 -1.78 -18.46 5.13
N GLY A 53 -0.64 -18.43 4.44
CA GLY A 53 -0.44 -19.17 3.19
C GLY A 53 -1.33 -18.71 2.05
N ARG A 54 -1.98 -17.55 2.17
CA ARG A 54 -2.86 -16.94 1.13
C ARG A 54 -2.05 -16.22 0.08
N ALA A 55 -0.88 -16.75 -0.30
CA ALA A 55 -0.08 -16.19 -1.37
C ALA A 55 -1.00 -15.97 -2.59
N SER A 56 -1.12 -14.71 -3.01
CA SER A 56 -1.90 -14.36 -4.19
C SER A 56 -1.48 -15.30 -5.31
N LYS A 57 -2.43 -16.05 -5.88
CA LYS A 57 -2.14 -16.94 -7.01
C LYS A 57 -1.30 -16.16 -8.02
N PRO A 58 -0.14 -16.68 -8.47
CA PRO A 58 0.60 -16.01 -9.54
C PRO A 58 -0.39 -15.79 -10.68
N VAL A 59 -0.54 -14.53 -11.10
CA VAL A 59 -1.34 -14.21 -12.29
C VAL A 59 -0.76 -15.07 -13.41
N PRO A 60 -1.55 -15.96 -14.06
CA PRO A 60 -1.04 -16.78 -15.13
C PRO A 60 -0.50 -15.84 -16.21
N ALA A 61 0.77 -15.99 -16.54
CA ALA A 61 1.35 -15.35 -17.71
C ALA A 61 0.59 -15.93 -18.91
N SER A 62 -0.29 -15.12 -19.48
CA SER A 62 -0.87 -15.35 -20.81
C SER A 62 0.13 -14.95 -21.87
#